data_AF-A0A7J4U276-F1
#
_entry.id   AF-A0A7J4U276-F1
#
_cell.length_a   1.000
_cell.length_b   1.000
_cell.length_c   1.000
_cell.angle_alpha   90.00
_cell.angle_beta   90.00
_cell.angle_gamma   90.00
#
_symmetry.space_group_name_H-M   'P 1'
#
loop_
_entity.id
_entity.type
_entity.pdbx_description
1 polymer ?
#
loop_
_entity_poly.entity_id
_entity_poly.type
_entity_poly.pdbx_seq_one_letter_code
_entity_poly.pdbx_strand_id
1 'polypeptide(L)'
;MREDALVQVALSVNPEGFGCTDEAWAAAMNAAWDGDVDAPEVLTVQEHAAQAGAWNAVYVLSAVAGLETSVLIDAEGSVFIDWGSPGLVPLRPHVGALAPFQVWVHTHPRFDAYWSGTDRESLTNGAGVLLRALVLGYNGVKQARNLGDDDDASDRIGGSPALDKWSQEDPTPWPSAWPNEVMA
;
A
#
# COMPACT_ATOMS: atom_id res chain seq x y z
N MET A 1 14.55 11.73 14.77
CA MET A 1 13.56 12.32 13.84
C MET A 1 12.92 11.29 12.92
N ARG A 2 13.67 10.45 12.17
CA ARG A 2 13.08 9.43 11.26
C ARG A 2 12.71 8.11 11.93
N GLU A 3 13.49 7.66 12.90
CA GLU A 3 13.13 6.51 13.76
C GLU A 3 11.87 6.80 14.58
N ASP A 4 11.72 8.04 15.06
CA ASP A 4 10.53 8.48 15.80
C ASP A 4 9.26 8.34 14.96
N ALA A 5 9.32 8.64 13.65
CA ALA A 5 8.18 8.50 12.75
C ALA A 5 7.75 7.04 12.59
N LEU A 6 8.69 6.12 12.33
CA LEU A 6 8.37 4.69 12.24
C LEU A 6 7.80 4.15 13.55
N VAL A 7 8.35 4.57 14.70
CA VAL A 7 7.83 4.21 16.01
C VAL A 7 6.39 4.71 16.18
N GLN A 8 6.07 5.95 15.78
CA GLN A 8 4.69 6.45 15.85
C GLN A 8 3.74 5.63 14.98
N VAL A 9 4.13 5.28 13.75
CA VAL A 9 3.28 4.45 12.89
C VAL A 9 3.10 3.05 13.47
N ALA A 10 4.18 2.43 13.97
CA ALA A 10 4.10 1.13 14.63
C ALA A 10 3.19 1.13 15.86
N LEU A 11 3.21 2.19 16.66
CA LEU A 11 2.31 2.36 17.81
C LEU A 11 0.85 2.58 17.42
N SER A 12 0.58 3.02 16.18
CA SER A 12 -0.79 3.16 15.66
C SER A 12 -1.41 1.83 15.24
N VAL A 13 -0.60 0.77 15.09
CA VAL A 13 -1.06 -0.55 14.66
C VAL A 13 -1.84 -1.23 15.78
N ASN A 14 -3.06 -1.66 15.45
CA ASN A 14 -3.91 -2.44 16.34
C ASN A 14 -4.23 -3.80 15.67
N PRO A 15 -3.49 -4.88 16.00
CA PRO A 15 -3.67 -6.20 15.39
C PRO A 15 -5.09 -6.74 15.45
N GLU A 16 -5.77 -6.56 16.58
CA GLU A 16 -7.16 -7.02 16.75
C GLU A 16 -8.11 -6.32 15.77
N GLY A 17 -7.80 -5.07 15.41
CA GLY A 17 -8.58 -4.25 14.47
C GLY A 17 -8.58 -4.78 13.03
N PHE A 18 -7.65 -5.67 12.67
CA PHE A 18 -7.62 -6.38 11.39
C PHE A 18 -7.62 -7.90 11.56
N GLY A 19 -8.05 -8.41 12.72
CA GLY A 19 -8.27 -9.85 12.92
C GLY A 19 -7.00 -10.66 13.20
N CYS A 20 -5.94 -10.04 13.71
CA CYS A 20 -4.74 -10.72 14.19
C CYS A 20 -4.58 -10.55 15.72
N THR A 21 -3.83 -11.45 16.35
CA THR A 21 -3.43 -11.26 17.76
C THR A 21 -2.12 -10.49 17.85
N ASP A 22 -1.83 -9.93 19.03
CA ASP A 22 -0.55 -9.28 19.30
C ASP A 22 0.64 -10.25 19.12
N GLU A 23 0.47 -11.53 19.45
CA GLU A 23 1.51 -12.55 19.24
C GLU A 23 1.76 -12.81 17.75
N ALA A 24 0.70 -12.88 16.93
CA ALA A 24 0.84 -13.06 15.49
C ALA A 24 1.52 -11.84 14.85
N TRP A 25 1.14 -10.64 15.28
CA TRP A 25 1.79 -9.40 14.86
C TRP A 25 3.28 -9.37 15.26
N ALA A 26 3.61 -9.74 16.49
CA ALA A 26 4.99 -9.79 16.96
C ALA A 26 5.83 -10.82 16.20
N ALA A 27 5.27 -11.99 15.88
CA ALA A 27 5.95 -13.00 15.07
C ALA A 27 6.25 -12.48 13.66
N ALA A 28 5.26 -11.90 12.98
CA ALA A 28 5.43 -11.29 11.66
C ALA A 28 6.47 -10.16 11.67
N MET A 29 6.44 -9.30 12.69
CA MET A 29 7.42 -8.23 12.87
C MET A 29 8.84 -8.75 13.02
N ASN A 30 9.04 -9.80 13.81
CA ASN A 30 10.36 -10.40 13.99
C ASN A 30 10.87 -11.05 12.69
N ALA A 31 10.04 -11.82 12.00
CA ALA A 31 10.40 -12.44 10.73
C ALA A 31 10.73 -11.39 9.65
N ALA A 32 9.90 -10.35 9.52
CA ALA A 32 10.16 -9.24 8.61
C ALA A 32 11.45 -8.50 8.97
N TRP A 33 11.72 -8.25 10.26
CA TRP A 33 12.95 -7.61 10.72
C TRP A 33 14.20 -8.44 10.36
N ASP A 34 14.11 -9.76 10.42
CA ASP A 34 15.17 -10.69 10.00
C ASP A 34 15.27 -10.83 8.46
N GLY A 35 14.37 -10.19 7.71
CA GLY A 35 14.31 -10.20 6.26
C GLY A 35 13.58 -11.41 5.66
N ASP A 36 12.94 -12.24 6.49
CA ASP A 36 12.17 -13.41 6.07
C ASP A 36 10.72 -13.02 5.73
N VAL A 37 10.55 -12.30 4.64
CA VAL A 37 9.23 -11.79 4.20
C VAL A 37 8.32 -12.84 3.58
N ASP A 38 8.87 -14.02 3.25
CA ASP A 38 8.11 -15.17 2.77
C ASP A 38 7.61 -16.06 3.92
N ALA A 39 7.96 -15.73 5.17
CA ALA A 39 7.49 -16.45 6.34
C ALA A 39 5.94 -16.42 6.43
N PRO A 40 5.27 -17.55 6.76
CA PRO A 40 3.82 -17.63 6.81
C PRO A 40 3.16 -16.57 7.70
N GLU A 41 3.79 -16.22 8.82
CA GLU A 41 3.33 -15.17 9.72
C GLU A 41 3.31 -13.79 9.06
N VAL A 42 4.31 -13.44 8.25
CA VAL A 42 4.36 -12.16 7.51
C VAL A 42 3.24 -12.12 6.49
N LEU A 43 3.12 -13.17 5.67
CA LEU A 43 2.12 -13.25 4.61
C LEU A 43 0.70 -13.21 5.18
N THR A 44 0.41 -13.97 6.24
CA THR A 44 -0.93 -14.03 6.86
C THR A 44 -1.32 -12.69 7.47
N VAL A 45 -0.41 -12.07 8.24
CA VAL A 45 -0.67 -10.78 8.88
C VAL A 45 -0.84 -9.68 7.83
N GLN A 46 0.00 -9.67 6.79
CA GLN A 46 -0.09 -8.67 5.73
C GLN A 46 -1.37 -8.83 4.89
N GLU A 47 -1.81 -10.06 4.62
CA GLU A 47 -3.08 -10.33 3.95
C GLU A 47 -4.26 -9.81 4.78
N HIS A 48 -4.33 -10.16 6.06
CA HIS A 48 -5.37 -9.67 6.97
C HIS A 48 -5.39 -8.14 7.07
N ALA A 49 -4.20 -7.53 7.21
CA ALA A 49 -4.06 -6.07 7.24
C ALA A 49 -4.54 -5.43 5.93
N ALA A 50 -4.18 -5.99 4.77
CA ALA A 50 -4.62 -5.50 3.47
C ALA A 50 -6.14 -5.60 3.28
N GLN A 51 -6.73 -6.75 3.63
CA GLN A 51 -8.19 -6.96 3.56
C GLN A 51 -8.96 -5.95 4.43
N ALA A 52 -8.41 -5.60 5.61
CA ALA A 52 -9.00 -4.65 6.53
C ALA A 52 -8.68 -3.18 6.22
N GLY A 53 -7.85 -2.90 5.20
CA GLY A 53 -7.36 -1.55 4.89
C GLY A 53 -6.40 -0.97 5.95
N ALA A 54 -5.80 -1.81 6.79
CA ALA A 54 -4.82 -1.43 7.81
C ALA A 54 -3.44 -1.15 7.18
N TRP A 55 -3.38 -0.11 6.36
CA TRP A 55 -2.17 0.24 5.59
C TRP A 55 -0.97 0.61 6.45
N ASN A 56 -1.19 1.06 7.68
CA ASN A 56 -0.13 1.28 8.65
C ASN A 56 0.61 -0.04 9.00
N ALA A 57 -0.11 -1.15 9.19
CA ALA A 57 0.50 -2.46 9.42
C ALA A 57 1.32 -2.93 8.21
N VAL A 58 0.76 -2.80 6.99
CA VAL A 58 1.46 -3.14 5.74
C VAL A 58 2.74 -2.32 5.59
N TYR A 59 2.66 -1.00 5.85
CA TYR A 59 3.82 -0.12 5.79
C TYR A 59 4.89 -0.49 6.82
N VAL A 60 4.49 -0.78 8.06
CA VAL A 60 5.44 -1.12 9.13
C VAL A 60 6.20 -2.40 8.81
N LEU A 61 5.54 -3.45 8.32
CA LEU A 61 6.21 -4.68 7.85
C LEU A 61 7.24 -4.39 6.77
N SER A 62 6.87 -3.57 5.78
CA SER A 62 7.80 -3.14 4.72
C SER A 62 8.98 -2.33 5.25
N ALA A 63 8.72 -1.40 6.17
CA ALA A 63 9.73 -0.53 6.74
C ALA A 63 10.77 -1.30 7.57
N VAL A 64 10.33 -2.27 8.38
CA VAL A 64 11.25 -3.09 9.19
C VAL A 64 12.03 -4.09 8.35
N ALA A 65 11.44 -4.66 7.31
CA ALA A 65 12.16 -5.50 6.36
C ALA A 65 13.16 -4.71 5.50
N GLY A 66 12.96 -3.39 5.38
CA GLY A 66 13.75 -2.54 4.49
C GLY A 66 13.56 -2.88 3.01
N LEU A 67 12.44 -3.52 2.68
CA LEU A 67 12.02 -3.97 1.34
C LEU A 67 10.71 -3.31 0.95
N GLU A 68 10.49 -3.13 -0.35
CA GLU A 68 9.21 -2.68 -0.87
C GLU A 68 8.25 -3.87 -0.99
N THR A 69 6.97 -3.61 -0.78
CA THR A 69 5.90 -4.57 -1.04
C THR A 69 4.84 -3.94 -1.93
N SER A 70 4.27 -4.77 -2.80
CA SER A 70 3.11 -4.45 -3.63
C SER A 70 1.95 -5.31 -3.18
N VAL A 71 0.80 -4.69 -2.95
CA VAL A 71 -0.46 -5.39 -2.67
C VAL A 71 -1.44 -5.06 -3.79
N LEU A 72 -2.03 -6.07 -4.39
CA LEU A 72 -3.13 -5.94 -5.35
C LEU A 72 -4.37 -6.60 -4.79
N ILE A 73 -5.48 -5.86 -4.73
CA ILE A 73 -6.79 -6.40 -4.37
C ILE A 73 -7.66 -6.41 -5.62
N ASP A 74 -8.15 -7.59 -5.97
CA ASP A 74 -8.92 -7.79 -7.19
C ASP A 74 -10.42 -7.54 -7.03
N ALA A 75 -11.21 -7.73 -8.09
CA ALA A 75 -12.64 -7.50 -8.09
C ALA A 75 -13.42 -8.33 -7.05
N GLU A 76 -12.91 -9.50 -6.66
CA GLU A 76 -13.54 -10.39 -5.66
C GLU A 76 -12.98 -10.18 -4.24
N GLY A 77 -12.01 -9.28 -4.08
CA GLY A 77 -11.35 -9.02 -2.80
C GLY A 77 -10.20 -9.97 -2.51
N SER A 78 -9.74 -10.75 -3.50
CA SER A 78 -8.54 -11.59 -3.36
C SER A 78 -7.31 -10.69 -3.25
N VAL A 79 -6.45 -10.98 -2.29
CA VAL A 79 -5.22 -10.22 -2.02
C VAL A 79 -4.03 -10.95 -2.63
N PHE A 80 -3.23 -10.20 -3.39
CA PHE A 80 -1.99 -10.67 -3.95
C PHE A 80 -0.83 -9.79 -3.47
N ILE A 81 0.23 -10.41 -2.98
CA ILE A 81 1.36 -9.72 -2.35
C ILE A 81 2.64 -10.08 -3.11
N ASP A 82 3.43 -9.07 -3.46
CA ASP A 82 4.78 -9.23 -3.97
C ASP A 82 5.77 -8.43 -3.10
N TRP A 83 6.99 -8.94 -2.99
CA TRP A 83 8.11 -8.28 -2.28
C TRP A 83 9.29 -8.05 -3.21
N GLY A 84 10.08 -7.02 -2.95
CA GLY A 84 11.31 -6.80 -3.68
C GLY A 84 12.12 -5.58 -3.23
N SER A 85 13.27 -5.43 -3.87
CA SER A 85 14.17 -4.30 -3.60
C SER A 85 13.58 -2.99 -4.15
N PRO A 86 14.06 -1.83 -3.64
CA PRO A 86 13.53 -0.54 -4.05
C PRO A 86 13.46 -0.28 -5.56
N GLY A 87 12.28 0.13 -6.04
CA GLY A 87 11.97 0.38 -7.45
C GLY A 87 11.67 -0.86 -8.29
N LEU A 88 11.66 -2.07 -7.71
CA LEU A 88 11.53 -3.34 -8.46
C LEU A 88 10.20 -4.06 -8.28
N VAL A 89 9.23 -3.47 -7.57
CA VAL A 89 7.93 -4.10 -7.27
C VAL A 89 6.77 -3.34 -7.94
N PRO A 90 6.64 -3.42 -9.28
CA PRO A 90 5.53 -2.78 -9.99
C PRO A 90 4.23 -3.53 -9.76
N LEU A 91 3.12 -2.92 -10.19
CA LEU A 91 1.84 -3.63 -10.36
C LEU A 91 2.04 -4.87 -11.24
N ARG A 92 1.77 -6.05 -10.67
CA ARG A 92 1.76 -7.33 -11.38
C ARG A 92 0.43 -8.04 -11.14
N PRO A 93 -0.41 -8.21 -12.17
CA PRO A 93 -1.57 -9.07 -12.07
C PRO A 93 -1.13 -10.54 -11.96
N HIS A 94 -1.52 -11.20 -10.87
CA HIS A 94 -1.30 -12.64 -10.71
C HIS A 94 -2.24 -13.41 -11.64
N VAL A 95 -1.79 -14.59 -12.10
CA VAL A 95 -2.62 -15.46 -12.93
C VAL A 95 -3.88 -15.83 -12.16
N GLY A 96 -5.05 -15.46 -12.70
CA GLY A 96 -6.34 -15.71 -12.08
C GLY A 96 -6.96 -14.50 -11.38
N ALA A 97 -6.23 -13.38 -11.23
CA ALA A 97 -6.78 -12.15 -10.66
C ALA A 97 -7.87 -11.54 -11.56
N LEU A 98 -8.92 -11.00 -10.94
CA LEU A 98 -10.10 -10.50 -11.65
C LEU A 98 -10.13 -8.96 -11.72
N ALA A 99 -10.23 -8.43 -12.93
CA ALA A 99 -10.42 -7.00 -13.16
C ALA A 99 -11.93 -6.62 -13.12
N PRO A 100 -12.29 -5.37 -12.76
CA PRO A 100 -11.38 -4.28 -12.36
C PRO A 100 -10.80 -4.50 -10.95
N PHE A 101 -9.50 -4.25 -10.80
CA PHE A 101 -8.81 -4.30 -9.52
C PHE A 101 -9.27 -3.14 -8.63
N GLN A 102 -9.62 -3.46 -7.38
CA GLN A 102 -10.13 -2.49 -6.42
C GLN A 102 -9.05 -1.50 -5.99
N VAL A 103 -7.87 -2.00 -5.62
CA VAL A 103 -6.75 -1.17 -5.20
C VAL A 103 -5.41 -1.84 -5.46
N TRP A 104 -4.42 -1.03 -5.81
CA TRP A 104 -3.01 -1.39 -5.82
C TRP A 104 -2.28 -0.52 -4.79
N VAL A 105 -1.42 -1.12 -3.98
CA VAL A 105 -0.69 -0.44 -2.92
C VAL A 105 0.80 -0.74 -3.08
N HIS A 106 1.62 0.30 -3.04
CA HIS A 106 3.08 0.20 -3.06
C HIS A 106 3.68 0.86 -1.82
N THR A 107 4.84 0.41 -1.36
CA THR A 107 5.51 1.01 -0.20
C THR A 107 6.85 1.64 -0.56
N HIS A 108 7.14 2.78 0.06
CA HIS A 108 8.44 3.41 0.11
C HIS A 108 8.98 3.34 1.55
N PRO A 109 9.64 2.25 1.94
CA PRO A 109 10.06 2.03 3.34
C PRO A 109 11.08 3.05 3.84
N ARG A 110 11.74 3.79 2.93
CA ARG A 110 12.80 4.76 3.24
C ARG A 110 12.51 6.19 2.77
N PHE A 111 11.31 6.45 2.25
CA PHE A 111 10.96 7.77 1.72
C PHE A 111 9.53 8.16 2.08
N ASP A 112 9.22 9.42 1.85
CA ASP A 112 7.84 9.90 1.88
C ASP A 112 7.04 9.25 0.74
N ALA A 113 5.72 9.29 0.85
CA ALA A 113 4.82 8.81 -0.17
C ALA A 113 4.80 9.80 -1.36
N TYR A 114 5.25 9.34 -2.52
CA TYR A 114 5.23 10.09 -3.78
C TYR A 114 5.04 9.12 -4.96
N TRP A 115 4.65 9.62 -6.13
CA TRP A 115 4.59 8.81 -7.35
C TRP A 115 5.97 8.73 -8.00
N SER A 116 6.69 7.63 -7.78
CA SER A 116 7.98 7.32 -8.41
C SER A 116 7.83 7.00 -9.90
N GLY A 117 8.96 6.79 -10.60
CA GLY A 117 8.93 6.33 -12.00
C GLY A 117 8.21 4.99 -12.15
N THR A 118 8.52 4.03 -11.27
CA THR A 118 7.89 2.70 -11.22
C THR A 118 6.38 2.80 -10.93
N ASP A 119 5.98 3.71 -10.05
CA ASP A 119 4.56 3.91 -9.76
C ASP A 119 3.83 4.50 -10.96
N ARG A 120 4.38 5.54 -11.58
CA ARG A 120 3.77 6.19 -12.75
C ARG A 120 3.65 5.23 -13.94
N GLU A 121 4.62 4.34 -14.12
CA GLU A 121 4.52 3.27 -15.11
C GLU A 121 3.41 2.26 -14.75
N SER A 122 3.34 1.84 -13.48
CA SER A 122 2.28 0.95 -12.98
C SER A 122 0.88 1.54 -13.16
N LEU A 123 0.69 2.83 -12.86
CA LEU A 123 -0.56 3.56 -13.07
C LEU A 123 -0.92 3.71 -14.55
N THR A 124 0.08 3.94 -15.40
CA THR A 124 -0.11 3.98 -16.86
C THR A 124 -0.64 2.63 -17.37
N ASN A 125 -0.04 1.53 -16.93
CA ASN A 125 -0.44 0.18 -17.31
C ASN A 125 -1.80 -0.24 -16.72
N GLY A 126 -2.10 0.23 -15.50
CA GLY A 126 -3.34 -0.06 -14.79
C GLY A 126 -4.53 0.83 -15.18
N ALA A 127 -4.36 1.87 -15.99
CA ALA A 127 -5.36 2.92 -16.19
C ALA A 127 -6.72 2.43 -16.75
N GLY A 128 -6.77 1.26 -17.40
CA GLY A 128 -8.02 0.67 -17.89
C GLY A 128 -8.69 -0.33 -16.94
N VAL A 129 -7.99 -0.77 -15.89
CA VAL A 129 -8.39 -1.94 -15.08
C VAL A 129 -8.23 -1.74 -13.57
N LEU A 130 -7.62 -0.65 -13.10
CA LEU A 130 -7.38 -0.37 -11.69
C LEU A 130 -8.19 0.85 -11.25
N LEU A 131 -8.94 0.71 -10.16
CA LEU A 131 -9.83 1.77 -9.65
C LEU A 131 -9.11 2.77 -8.74
N ARG A 132 -8.15 2.31 -7.94
CA ARG A 132 -7.42 3.14 -6.97
C ARG A 132 -5.99 2.66 -6.82
N ALA A 133 -5.08 3.59 -6.53
CA ALA A 133 -3.71 3.29 -6.17
C ALA A 133 -3.28 4.04 -4.91
N LEU A 134 -2.42 3.42 -4.11
CA LEU A 134 -1.82 3.98 -2.91
C LEU A 134 -0.29 3.83 -2.95
N VAL A 135 0.42 4.84 -2.46
CA VAL A 135 1.83 4.73 -2.06
C VAL A 135 1.92 5.03 -0.57
N LEU A 136 2.56 4.15 0.19
CA LEU A 136 2.76 4.27 1.63
C LEU A 136 4.19 4.70 1.91
N GLY A 137 4.39 5.78 2.67
CA GLY A 137 5.71 6.30 3.01
C GLY A 137 5.76 6.86 4.43
N TYR A 138 6.88 7.48 4.81
CA TYR A 138 7.05 8.01 6.17
C TYR A 138 5.98 9.03 6.57
N ASN A 139 5.60 9.88 5.62
CA ASN A 139 4.62 10.94 5.84
C ASN A 139 3.16 10.50 5.68
N GLY A 140 2.88 9.21 5.44
CA GLY A 140 1.52 8.70 5.35
C GLY A 140 1.20 7.99 4.03
N VAL A 141 -0.06 8.15 3.61
CA VAL A 141 -0.66 7.48 2.45
C VAL A 141 -0.89 8.50 1.35
N LYS A 142 -0.22 8.34 0.21
CA LYS A 142 -0.54 9.08 -1.01
C LYS A 142 -1.53 8.26 -1.83
N GLN A 143 -2.64 8.86 -2.23
CA GLN A 143 -3.70 8.19 -2.99
C GLN A 143 -3.85 8.78 -4.40
N ALA A 144 -4.28 7.93 -5.34
CA ALA A 144 -4.88 8.35 -6.60
C ALA A 144 -6.10 7.48 -6.90
N ARG A 145 -7.18 8.12 -7.34
CA ARG A 145 -8.39 7.48 -7.87
C ARG A 145 -8.33 7.54 -9.39
N ASN A 146 -8.77 6.47 -10.03
CA ASN A 146 -8.96 6.47 -11.47
C ASN A 146 -10.31 7.13 -11.77
N LEU A 147 -10.24 8.30 -12.39
CA LEU A 147 -11.37 9.13 -12.78
C LEU A 147 -11.83 8.82 -14.21
N GLY A 148 -11.13 7.92 -14.92
CA GLY A 148 -11.43 7.62 -16.31
C GLY A 148 -11.37 8.87 -17.20
N ASP A 149 -12.39 9.04 -18.04
CA ASP A 149 -12.56 10.19 -18.92
C ASP A 149 -13.49 11.26 -18.29
N ASP A 150 -13.79 11.17 -16.99
CA ASP A 150 -14.62 12.17 -16.31
C ASP A 150 -13.90 13.52 -16.27
N ASP A 151 -14.64 14.58 -16.63
CA ASP A 151 -14.19 15.98 -16.66
C ASP A 151 -14.23 16.62 -15.26
N ASP A 152 -13.81 15.86 -14.25
CA ASP A 152 -13.65 16.32 -12.87
C ASP A 152 -12.49 17.34 -12.82
N ALA A 153 -12.75 18.48 -12.18
CA ALA A 153 -11.81 19.59 -11.98
C ALA A 153 -10.63 19.27 -11.05
N SER A 154 -10.56 18.04 -10.53
CA SER A 154 -9.44 17.54 -9.74
C SER A 154 -8.13 17.56 -10.52
N ASP A 155 -7.05 17.99 -9.85
CA ASP A 155 -5.70 17.91 -10.40
C ASP A 155 -5.35 16.47 -10.80
N ARG A 156 -4.61 16.33 -11.90
CA ARG A 156 -4.20 15.03 -12.45
C ARG A 156 -2.71 14.79 -12.29
N ILE A 157 -2.32 13.53 -12.18
CA ILE A 157 -0.90 13.13 -12.07
C ILE A 157 -0.09 13.64 -13.27
N GLY A 158 -0.72 13.68 -14.44
CA GLY A 158 -0.18 14.30 -15.65
C GLY A 158 1.01 13.59 -16.28
N GLY A 159 1.45 14.07 -17.44
CA GLY A 159 2.67 13.63 -18.13
C GLY A 159 2.48 12.50 -19.14
N SER A 160 1.28 11.93 -19.24
CA SER A 160 0.84 11.08 -20.35
C SER A 160 -0.70 10.99 -20.38
N PRO A 161 -1.33 10.67 -21.52
CA PRO A 161 -2.79 10.50 -21.57
C PRO A 161 -3.33 9.43 -20.62
N ALA A 162 -2.53 8.42 -20.28
CA ALA A 162 -2.93 7.40 -19.30
C ALA A 162 -2.86 7.93 -17.87
N LEU A 163 -1.87 8.79 -17.56
CA LEU A 163 -1.73 9.41 -16.25
C LEU A 163 -2.76 10.52 -15.99
N ASP A 164 -3.32 11.12 -17.05
CA ASP A 164 -4.40 12.11 -16.95
C ASP A 164 -5.71 11.51 -16.39
N LYS A 165 -5.82 10.17 -16.37
CA LYS A 165 -6.94 9.44 -15.77
C LYS A 165 -6.88 9.37 -14.24
N TRP A 166 -5.78 9.79 -13.62
CA TRP A 166 -5.54 9.61 -12.19
C TRP A 166 -5.56 10.94 -11.45
N SER A 167 -6.26 11.00 -10.32
CA SER A 167 -6.20 12.17 -9.41
C SER A 167 -4.81 12.35 -8.80
N GLN A 168 -4.44 13.60 -8.54
CA GLN A 168 -3.21 14.01 -7.85
C GLN A 168 -3.55 14.50 -6.44
N GLU A 169 -3.76 13.56 -5.51
CA GLU A 169 -4.13 13.89 -4.13
C GLU A 169 -2.88 14.08 -3.25
N ASP A 170 -2.96 14.97 -2.26
CA ASP A 170 -1.89 15.14 -1.27
C ASP A 170 -1.81 13.93 -0.32
N PRO A 171 -0.61 13.59 0.21
CA PRO A 171 -0.49 12.52 1.19
C PRO A 171 -1.29 12.81 2.46
N THR A 172 -2.07 11.83 2.90
CA THR A 172 -2.77 11.85 4.20
C THR A 172 -1.83 11.30 5.27
N PRO A 173 -1.52 12.04 6.35
CA PRO A 173 -0.64 11.57 7.42
C PRO A 173 -1.15 10.30 8.09
N TRP A 174 -0.22 9.50 8.63
CA TRP A 174 -0.60 8.34 9.45
C TRP A 174 -1.45 8.78 10.65
N PRO A 175 -2.53 8.03 10.97
CA PRO A 175 -3.33 8.34 12.13
C PRO A 175 -2.51 8.07 13.40
N SER A 176 -2.76 8.84 14.46
CA SER A 176 -2.14 8.60 15.76
C SER A 176 -2.67 7.34 16.47
N ALA A 177 -3.83 6.81 16.03
CA ALA A 177 -4.46 5.58 16.52
C ALA A 177 -5.52 5.04 15.52
N TRP A 178 -5.73 3.72 15.48
CA TRP A 178 -6.71 3.03 14.60
C TRP A 178 -8.06 2.73 15.29
N PRO A 179 -9.24 2.86 14.62
CA PRO A 179 -9.55 3.66 13.44
C PRO A 179 -10.39 4.91 13.78
N ASN A 180 -9.93 6.09 13.36
CA ASN A 180 -10.80 7.23 13.07
C ASN A 180 -10.72 7.47 11.55
N GLU A 181 -11.66 6.87 10.81
CA GLU A 181 -11.99 7.17 9.41
C GLU A 181 -10.86 7.05 8.36
N VAL A 182 -10.58 5.83 7.89
CA VAL A 182 -9.92 5.58 6.58
C VAL A 182 -10.84 4.77 5.65
N MET A 183 -12.16 4.81 5.90
CA MET A 183 -13.17 4.05 5.14
C MET A 183 -14.23 4.96 4.51
N ALA A 184 -13.88 6.18 4.12
CA ALA A 184 -14.75 7.07 3.33
C ALA A 184 -14.29 7.13 1.86
#